data_AF-A0A420XIA9-F1
#
_entry.id   AF-A0A420XIA9-F1
#
_cell.length_a   1.000
_cell.length_b   1.000
_cell.length_c   1.000
_cell.angle_alpha   90.00
_cell.angle_beta   90.00
_cell.angle_gamma   90.00
#
_symmetry.space_group_name_H-M   'P 1'
#
loop_
_entity.id
_entity.type
_entity.pdbx_description
1 polymer ?
#
loop_
_entity_poly.entity_id
_entity_poly.type
_entity_poly.pdbx_seq_one_letter_code
_entity_poly.pdbx_strand_id
1 'polypeptide(L)'
;MKKLTLLLSSTFMLFACANDWSSSGVPDIYEGQSKESVMRSLEKNHWIIHEEKRISEEEEALLASGKPTKQFSELFASECREAAFLFIKDHGLQALETRACGNKQ
;
A
#
# COMPACT_ATOMS: atom_id res chain seq x y z
N MET A 1 46.37 30.64 4.66
CA MET A 1 45.34 29.92 3.87
C MET A 1 45.26 28.48 4.36
N LYS A 2 44.18 28.09 5.04
CA LYS A 2 43.70 26.71 5.22
C LYS A 2 42.26 26.80 5.72
N LYS A 3 41.33 26.90 4.76
CA LYS A 3 39.90 26.72 5.00
C LYS A 3 39.70 25.22 5.18
N LEU A 4 39.46 24.76 6.41
CA LEU A 4 38.99 23.40 6.63
C LEU A 4 37.52 23.48 7.04
N THR A 5 36.70 23.32 6.01
CA THR A 5 35.27 23.11 6.01
C THR A 5 34.92 21.95 6.94
N LEU A 6 34.20 22.21 8.01
CA LEU A 6 33.47 21.19 8.78
C LEU A 6 31.98 21.50 8.62
N LEU A 7 31.47 21.17 7.43
CA LEU A 7 30.05 20.95 7.21
C LEU A 7 29.68 19.72 8.05
N LEU A 8 29.11 19.94 9.25
CA LEU A 8 28.38 18.92 9.97
C LEU A 8 27.19 18.53 9.11
N SER A 9 27.38 17.52 8.27
CA SER A 9 26.32 16.75 7.64
C SER A 9 25.62 15.99 8.75
N SER A 10 24.61 16.61 9.34
CA SER A 10 23.61 15.93 10.15
C SER A 10 22.76 15.09 9.19
N THR A 11 23.26 13.93 8.79
CA THR A 11 22.47 12.88 8.16
C THR A 11 21.45 12.40 9.18
N PHE A 12 20.33 13.11 9.25
CA PHE A 12 19.09 12.58 9.79
C PHE A 12 18.69 11.43 8.85
N MET A 13 19.09 10.20 9.19
CA MET A 13 18.48 9.02 8.60
C MET A 13 17.03 9.00 9.06
N LEU A 14 16.15 9.58 8.25
CA LEU A 14 14.72 9.31 8.33
C LEU A 14 14.57 7.82 8.03
N PHE A 15 14.49 6.99 9.07
CA PHE A 15 13.85 5.69 8.98
C PHE A 15 12.37 5.97 8.73
N ALA A 16 12.04 6.33 7.48
CA ALA A 16 10.69 6.12 6.98
C ALA A 16 10.54 4.60 6.95
N CYS A 17 9.93 4.05 8.01
CA CYS A 17 9.42 2.70 7.99
C CYS A 17 8.26 2.67 6.99
N ALA A 18 8.54 2.80 5.70
CA ALA A 18 7.58 2.48 4.67
C ALA A 18 7.43 0.97 4.73
N ASN A 19 6.34 0.49 5.32
CA ASN A 19 6.00 -0.91 5.19
C ASN A 19 5.69 -1.18 3.71
N ASP A 20 6.59 -1.89 3.05
CA ASP A 20 6.31 -2.49 1.75
C ASP A 20 5.29 -3.60 1.95
N TRP A 21 4.12 -3.44 1.36
CA TRP A 21 3.06 -4.41 1.44
C TRP A 21 3.10 -5.41 0.29
N SER A 22 4.22 -5.55 -0.42
CA SER A 22 4.45 -6.63 -1.38
C SER A 22 4.14 -8.02 -0.77
N SER A 23 4.45 -8.23 0.51
CA SER A 23 4.11 -9.47 1.24
C SER A 23 2.61 -9.64 1.52
N SER A 24 1.82 -8.57 1.50
CA SER A 24 0.34 -8.62 1.60
C SER A 24 -0.31 -9.29 0.38
N GLY A 25 0.44 -9.41 -0.72
CA GLY A 25 -0.03 -9.97 -1.98
C GLY A 25 -0.60 -8.94 -2.96
N VAL A 26 -0.55 -7.63 -2.63
CA VAL A 26 -0.90 -6.54 -3.55
C VAL A 26 0.38 -5.94 -4.14
N PRO A 27 0.54 -5.87 -5.49
CA PRO A 27 1.78 -5.37 -6.09
C PRO A 27 1.92 -3.84 -6.01
N ASP A 28 3.14 -3.37 -5.80
CA ASP A 28 3.53 -1.95 -5.88
C ASP A 28 2.75 -1.02 -4.91
N ILE A 29 2.37 -1.52 -3.73
CA ILE A 29 1.65 -0.77 -2.68
C ILE A 29 2.47 -0.64 -1.39
N TYR A 30 2.49 0.56 -0.82
CA TYR A 30 3.25 0.91 0.38
C TYR A 30 2.46 1.87 1.26
N GLU A 31 2.72 1.82 2.58
CA GLU A 31 2.17 2.77 3.54
C GLU A 31 2.52 4.23 3.16
N GLY A 32 1.58 5.14 3.36
CA GLY A 32 1.73 6.57 3.06
C GLY A 32 1.53 6.96 1.60
N GLN A 33 1.31 6.01 0.69
CA GLN A 33 1.02 6.33 -0.71
C GLN A 33 -0.29 7.10 -0.87
N SER A 34 -0.33 8.08 -1.78
CA SER A 34 -1.58 8.75 -2.12
C SER A 34 -2.57 7.78 -2.74
N LYS A 35 -3.88 8.07 -2.61
CA LYS A 35 -4.93 7.26 -3.22
C LYS A 35 -4.75 7.12 -4.73
N GLU A 36 -4.37 8.20 -5.42
CA GLU A 36 -4.13 8.18 -6.87
C GLU A 36 -2.97 7.24 -7.25
N SER A 37 -1.92 7.19 -6.42
CA SER A 37 -0.82 6.26 -6.62
C SER A 37 -1.28 4.81 -6.45
N VAL A 38 -2.06 4.51 -5.41
CA VAL A 38 -2.62 3.17 -5.19
C VAL A 38 -3.54 2.76 -6.33
N MET A 39 -4.45 3.64 -6.75
CA MET A 39 -5.37 3.40 -7.86
C MET A 39 -4.63 3.08 -9.16
N ARG A 40 -3.54 3.79 -9.45
CA ARG A 40 -2.69 3.50 -10.61
C ARG A 40 -2.00 2.13 -10.52
N SER A 41 -1.53 1.76 -9.33
CA SER A 41 -0.95 0.42 -9.10
C SER A 41 -2.01 -0.68 -9.28
N LEU A 42 -3.22 -0.48 -8.76
CA LEU A 42 -4.33 -1.41 -8.93
C LEU A 42 -4.70 -1.58 -10.41
N GLU A 43 -4.85 -0.48 -11.14
CA GLU A 43 -5.16 -0.48 -12.58
C GLU A 43 -4.06 -1.18 -13.39
N LYS A 44 -2.78 -0.82 -13.18
CA LYS A 44 -1.62 -1.45 -13.82
C LYS A 44 -1.60 -2.96 -13.63
N ASN A 45 -2.05 -3.44 -12.46
CA ASN A 45 -2.08 -4.85 -12.11
C ASN A 45 -3.44 -5.52 -12.36
N HIS A 46 -4.37 -4.85 -13.08
CA HIS A 46 -5.69 -5.37 -13.44
C HIS A 46 -6.55 -5.78 -12.24
N TRP A 47 -6.44 -5.05 -11.13
CA TRP A 47 -7.33 -5.21 -9.99
C TRP A 47 -8.69 -4.56 -10.29
N ILE A 48 -9.74 -5.21 -9.82
CA ILE A 48 -11.13 -4.78 -9.96
C ILE A 48 -11.57 -4.14 -8.65
N ILE A 49 -12.06 -2.91 -8.72
CA ILE A 49 -12.61 -2.19 -7.57
C ILE A 49 -14.09 -2.58 -7.41
N HIS A 50 -14.45 -2.99 -6.19
CA HIS A 50 -15.82 -3.41 -5.85
C HIS A 50 -16.57 -2.32 -5.10
N GLU A 51 -15.89 -1.63 -4.19
CA GLU A 51 -16.49 -0.62 -3.33
C GLU A 51 -15.51 0.50 -3.07
N GLU A 52 -16.03 1.73 -3.08
CA GLU A 52 -15.34 2.90 -2.58
C GLU A 52 -16.30 3.64 -1.66
N LYS A 53 -15.87 3.87 -0.41
CA LYS A 53 -16.72 4.41 0.64
C LYS A 53 -16.01 5.52 1.37
N ARG A 54 -16.61 6.71 1.36
CA ARG A 54 -16.20 7.80 2.25
C ARG A 54 -16.71 7.51 3.67
N ILE A 55 -15.81 7.41 4.63
CA ILE A 55 -16.12 7.19 6.05
C ILE A 55 -16.31 8.54 6.75
N SER A 56 -15.44 9.50 6.47
CA SER A 56 -15.50 10.88 6.99
C SER A 56 -14.99 11.88 5.94
N GLU A 57 -14.89 13.16 6.28
CA GLU A 57 -14.25 14.15 5.39
C GLU A 57 -12.77 13.87 5.12
N GLU A 58 -12.13 13.10 6.02
CA GLU A 58 -10.70 12.80 5.98
C GLU A 58 -10.42 11.32 5.69
N GLU A 59 -11.40 10.43 5.84
CA GLU A 59 -11.20 8.99 5.73
C GLU A 59 -12.00 8.37 4.58
N GLU A 60 -11.32 7.56 3.76
CA GLU A 60 -11.92 6.83 2.66
C GLU A 60 -11.46 5.37 2.67
N ALA A 61 -12.38 4.44 2.45
CA ALA A 61 -12.12 3.02 2.30
C ALA A 61 -12.33 2.57 0.85
N LEU A 62 -11.52 1.61 0.43
CA LEU A 62 -11.60 0.98 -0.90
C LEU A 62 -11.55 -0.53 -0.72
N LEU A 63 -12.38 -1.25 -1.47
CA LEU A 63 -12.31 -2.70 -1.59
C LEU A 63 -12.02 -3.07 -3.05
N ALA A 64 -10.97 -3.84 -3.28
CA ALA A 64 -10.61 -4.32 -4.60
C ALA A 64 -10.17 -5.78 -4.56
N SER A 65 -10.26 -6.47 -5.70
CA SER A 65 -9.67 -7.81 -5.85
C SER A 65 -8.89 -7.94 -7.14
N GLY A 66 -7.86 -8.76 -7.14
CA GLY A 66 -7.10 -9.04 -8.34
C GLY A 66 -6.27 -10.30 -8.19
N LYS A 67 -5.38 -10.49 -9.16
CA LYS A 67 -4.40 -11.57 -9.10
C LYS A 67 -3.37 -11.26 -8.01
N PRO A 68 -3.11 -12.19 -7.08
CA PRO A 68 -2.09 -11.99 -6.07
C PRO A 68 -0.67 -11.99 -6.65
N THR A 69 0.28 -11.51 -5.86
CA THR A 69 1.71 -11.82 -6.09
C THR A 69 1.95 -13.32 -6.04
N LYS A 70 3.02 -13.80 -6.69
CA LYS A 70 3.41 -15.21 -6.69
C LYS A 70 3.60 -15.76 -5.27
N GLN A 71 4.29 -15.01 -4.41
CA GLN A 71 4.52 -15.39 -3.01
C GLN A 71 3.22 -15.60 -2.26
N PHE A 72 2.23 -14.73 -2.47
CA PHE A 72 0.93 -14.87 -1.84
C PHE A 72 0.18 -16.11 -2.34
N SER A 73 0.13 -16.33 -3.66
CA SER A 73 -0.50 -17.52 -4.24
C SER A 73 0.11 -18.81 -3.70
N GLU A 74 1.45 -18.88 -3.57
CA GLU A 74 2.16 -20.04 -3.02
C GLU A 74 1.83 -20.31 -1.54
N LEU A 75 1.71 -19.27 -0.72
CA LEU A 75 1.43 -19.41 0.72
C LEU A 75 -0.02 -19.79 1.03
N PHE A 76 -0.97 -19.30 0.24
CA PHE A 76 -2.40 -19.41 0.54
C PHE A 76 -3.19 -20.25 -0.47
N ALA A 77 -2.51 -20.83 -1.47
CA ALA A 77 -3.10 -21.64 -2.54
C ALA A 77 -4.32 -20.97 -3.20
N SER A 78 -4.23 -19.65 -3.42
CA SER A 78 -5.31 -18.84 -3.95
C SER A 78 -4.87 -18.09 -5.21
N GLU A 79 -5.68 -18.19 -6.25
CA GLU A 79 -5.50 -17.46 -7.52
C GLU A 79 -6.14 -16.07 -7.50
N CYS A 80 -6.80 -15.71 -6.40
CA CYS A 80 -7.45 -14.42 -6.22
C CYS A 80 -7.19 -13.84 -4.82
N ARG A 81 -6.98 -12.53 -4.77
CA ARG A 81 -6.79 -11.77 -3.53
C ARG A 81 -7.79 -10.62 -3.49
N GLU A 82 -8.39 -10.42 -2.33
CA GLU A 82 -9.15 -9.24 -1.99
C GLU A 82 -8.32 -8.38 -1.04
N ALA A 83 -8.43 -7.06 -1.19
CA ALA A 83 -7.71 -6.07 -0.44
C ALA A 83 -8.67 -4.96 0.00
N ALA A 84 -8.66 -4.65 1.29
CA ALA A 84 -9.34 -3.52 1.90
C ALA A 84 -8.28 -2.46 2.23
N PHE A 85 -8.46 -1.26 1.71
CA PHE A 85 -7.55 -0.13 1.90
C PHE A 85 -8.25 0.94 2.73
N LEU A 86 -7.51 1.57 3.65
CA LEU A 86 -7.94 2.77 4.37
C LEU A 86 -7.00 3.92 4.03
N PHE A 87 -7.57 5.01 3.54
CA PHE A 87 -6.87 6.26 3.22
C PHE A 87 -7.26 7.34 4.22
N ILE A 88 -6.27 8.07 4.72
CA ILE A 88 -6.46 9.28 5.53
C ILE A 88 -5.91 10.48 4.75
N LYS A 89 -6.70 11.55 4.67
CA LYS A 89 -6.34 12.82 4.03
C LYS A 89 -5.01 13.32 4.60
N ASP A 90 -4.14 13.82 3.73
CA ASP A 90 -2.78 14.29 4.04
C ASP A 90 -1.77 13.22 4.53
N HIS A 91 -2.23 12.01 4.84
CA HIS A 91 -1.39 10.88 5.26
C HIS A 91 -1.32 9.74 4.23
N GLY A 92 -2.26 9.69 3.28
CA GLY A 92 -2.32 8.63 2.27
C GLY A 92 -2.82 7.31 2.84
N LEU A 93 -2.31 6.21 2.31
CA LEU A 93 -2.68 4.86 2.68
C LEU A 93 -2.17 4.50 4.08
N GLN A 94 -3.08 4.13 4.99
CA GLN A 94 -2.76 3.85 6.39
C GLN A 94 -3.00 2.39 6.80
N ALA A 95 -3.94 1.71 6.14
CA ALA A 95 -4.16 0.29 6.37
C ALA A 95 -4.36 -0.47 5.05
N LEU A 96 -3.85 -1.71 5.02
CA LEU A 96 -4.14 -2.70 4.01
C LEU A 96 -4.35 -4.06 4.65
N GLU A 97 -5.60 -4.51 4.59
CA GLU A 97 -5.99 -5.85 4.97
C GLU A 97 -6.26 -6.67 3.74
N THR A 98 -5.81 -7.91 3.73
CA THR A 98 -5.84 -8.71 2.51
C THR A 98 -6.24 -10.14 2.82
N ARG A 99 -7.14 -10.71 2.02
CA ARG A 99 -7.66 -12.09 2.17
C ARG A 99 -7.78 -12.82 0.83
N ALA A 100 -7.76 -14.14 0.84
CA ALA A 100 -8.10 -14.91 -0.36
C ALA A 100 -9.56 -14.65 -0.75
N CYS A 101 -9.86 -14.53 -2.04
CA CYS A 101 -11.24 -14.35 -2.49
C CYS A 101 -12.07 -15.61 -2.17
N GLY A 102 -13.35 -15.42 -1.82
CA GLY A 102 -14.28 -16.54 -1.60
C GLY A 102 -14.23 -17.16 -0.20
N ASN A 103 -13.27 -16.79 0.65
CA ASN A 103 -13.36 -17.09 2.08
C ASN A 103 -14.21 -16.00 2.76
N LYS A 104 -15.53 -16.13 2.66
CA LYS A 104 -16.41 -15.66 3.73
C LYS A 104 -16.16 -16.60 4.91
N GLN A 105 -15.24 -16.24 5.80
CA GLN A 105 -15.26 -16.80 7.15
C GLN A 105 -16.50 -16.29 7.88
#